data_AF-A0A5Q0TE18-F1
#
_entry.id   AF-A0A5Q0TE18-F1
#
_cell.length_a   1.000
_cell.length_b   1.000
_cell.length_c   1.000
_cell.angle_alpha   90.00
_cell.angle_beta   90.00
_cell.angle_gamma   90.00
#
_symmetry.space_group_name_H-M   'P 1'
#
loop_
_entity.id
_entity.type
_entity.pdbx_description
1 polymer ?
#
loop_
_entity_poly.entity_id
_entity_poly.type
_entity_poly.pdbx_seq_one_letter_code
_entity_poly.pdbx_strand_id
1 'polypeptide(L)'
;MEQLEFFTVPSPCVGVCSVDAKGYCQGCMRKREERFNWLAYTAAEQRHIIKLCKQRYYRQQLALRNQKRNQKNSIPITQVEEEELPPQGSLF
;
A
#
# COMPACT_ATOMS: atom_id res chain seq x y z
N MET A 1 9.93 -37.91 -12.51
CA MET A 1 11.26 -37.62 -11.92
C MET A 1 11.18 -36.21 -11.36
N GLU A 2 10.91 -36.07 -10.06
CA GLU A 2 10.86 -34.77 -9.40
C GLU A 2 12.29 -34.34 -9.06
N GLN A 3 12.78 -33.31 -9.74
CA GLN A 3 14.08 -32.74 -9.44
C GLN A 3 13.98 -32.05 -8.07
N LEU A 4 14.66 -32.62 -7.06
CA LEU A 4 14.72 -32.07 -5.71
C LEU A 4 15.51 -30.76 -5.76
N GLU A 5 14.81 -29.65 -6.01
CA GLU A 5 15.37 -28.32 -5.88
C GLU A 5 15.53 -27.98 -4.40
N PHE A 6 16.75 -28.18 -3.88
CA PHE A 6 17.17 -27.81 -2.52
C PHE A 6 17.33 -26.29 -2.32
N PHE A 7 16.54 -25.46 -3.00
CA PHE A 7 16.59 -24.02 -2.80
C PHE A 7 15.78 -23.66 -1.55
N THR A 8 16.50 -23.33 -0.47
CA THR A 8 15.92 -22.79 0.76
C THR A 8 15.20 -21.48 0.43
N VAL A 9 13.90 -21.41 0.71
CA VAL A 9 13.12 -20.19 0.47
C VAL A 9 13.43 -19.20 1.59
N PRO A 10 13.99 -18.01 1.29
CA PRO A 10 14.29 -17.03 2.32
C PRO A 10 13.01 -16.47 2.92
N SER A 11 12.99 -16.24 4.24
CA SER A 11 11.84 -15.65 4.90
C SER A 11 11.69 -14.16 4.52
N PRO A 12 10.49 -13.67 4.21
CA PRO A 12 10.26 -12.26 3.87
C PRO A 12 10.18 -11.35 5.13
N CYS A 13 10.68 -11.80 6.28
CA CYS A 13 10.54 -11.10 7.55
C CYS A 13 11.55 -9.94 7.63
N VAL A 14 11.10 -8.76 8.05
CA VAL A 14 11.93 -7.56 8.25
C VAL A 14 12.23 -7.29 9.73
N GLY A 15 12.00 -8.27 10.61
CA GLY A 15 12.22 -8.13 12.06
C GLY A 15 11.15 -7.32 12.81
N VAL A 16 10.15 -6.79 12.11
CA VAL A 16 9.05 -6.03 12.73
C VAL A 16 7.78 -6.87 12.76
N CYS A 17 7.24 -7.10 13.96
CA CYS A 17 6.06 -7.95 14.20
C CYS A 17 4.82 -7.13 14.61
N SER A 18 4.59 -5.97 13.97
CA SER A 18 3.38 -5.16 14.20
C SER A 18 2.25 -5.57 13.25
N VAL A 19 1.01 -5.55 13.72
CA VAL A 19 -0.17 -6.04 12.98
C VAL A 19 -1.09 -4.87 12.64
N ASP A 20 -1.63 -4.85 11.42
CA ASP A 20 -2.63 -3.90 10.96
C ASP A 20 -4.03 -4.22 11.51
N ALA A 21 -4.96 -3.28 11.42
CA ALA A 21 -6.37 -3.49 11.76
C ALA A 21 -6.99 -4.67 10.99
N LYS A 22 -6.46 -4.98 9.81
CA LYS A 22 -6.88 -6.12 8.96
C LYS A 22 -6.23 -7.45 9.33
N GLY A 23 -5.33 -7.49 10.31
CA GLY A 23 -4.66 -8.72 10.76
C GLY A 23 -3.41 -9.13 9.96
N TYR A 24 -2.86 -8.24 9.13
CA TYR A 24 -1.62 -8.47 8.39
C TYR A 24 -0.42 -7.84 9.11
N CYS A 25 0.75 -8.47 9.01
CA CYS A 25 2.00 -7.87 9.49
C CYS A 25 2.35 -6.61 8.66
N GLN A 26 2.61 -5.49 9.32
CA GLN A 26 2.95 -4.21 8.66
C GLN A 26 4.24 -4.27 7.84
N GLY A 27 5.19 -5.14 8.24
CA GLY A 27 6.45 -5.30 7.52
C GLY A 27 6.38 -6.30 6.38
N CYS A 28 6.06 -7.57 6.70
CA CYS A 28 6.11 -8.66 5.73
C CYS A 28 4.77 -9.01 5.07
N MET A 29 3.67 -8.35 5.45
CA MET A 29 2.30 -8.57 4.92
C MET A 29 1.74 -9.99 5.06
N ARG A 30 2.36 -10.80 5.93
CA ARG A 30 1.89 -12.14 6.29
C ARG A 30 0.72 -12.06 7.27
N LYS A 31 -0.21 -13.01 7.13
CA LYS A 31 -1.27 -13.27 8.12
C LYS A 31 -0.70 -13.94 9.36
N ARG A 32 -1.48 -13.94 10.44
CA ARG A 32 -1.14 -14.63 11.69
C ARG A 32 -0.83 -16.11 11.46
N GLU A 33 -1.73 -16.85 10.83
CA GLU A 33 -1.57 -18.28 10.52
C GLU A 33 -0.34 -18.55 9.66
N GLU A 34 -0.14 -17.74 8.61
CA GLU A 34 1.01 -17.85 7.72
C GLU A 34 2.31 -17.76 8.53
N ARG A 35 2.42 -16.85 9.52
CA ARG A 35 3.62 -16.71 10.37
C ARG A 35 3.85 -17.93 11.25
N PHE A 36 2.82 -18.39 11.97
CA PHE A 36 2.95 -19.52 12.90
C PHE A 36 3.29 -20.82 12.18
N ASN A 37 2.72 -21.04 10.99
CA ASN A 37 2.90 -22.28 10.24
C ASN A 37 4.08 -22.23 9.24
N TRP A 38 4.92 -21.19 9.27
CA TRP A 38 5.98 -21.01 8.26
C TRP A 38 6.88 -22.23 8.08
N LEU A 39 7.31 -22.81 9.19
CA LEU A 39 8.21 -23.97 9.21
C LEU A 39 7.51 -25.28 8.79
N ALA A 40 6.18 -25.32 8.85
CA ALA A 40 5.39 -26.47 8.45
C ALA A 40 5.06 -26.47 6.94
N TYR A 41 5.18 -25.33 6.26
CA TYR A 41 4.91 -25.23 4.83
C TYR A 41 6.04 -25.81 3.98
N THR A 42 5.65 -26.42 2.87
CA THR A 42 6.56 -26.85 1.80
C THR A 42 7.20 -25.64 1.11
N ALA A 43 8.33 -25.83 0.43
CA ALA A 43 9.00 -24.77 -0.32
C ALA A 43 8.07 -24.12 -1.37
N ALA A 44 7.18 -24.90 -2.00
CA ALA A 44 6.21 -24.38 -2.97
C ALA A 44 5.19 -23.44 -2.30
N GLU A 45 4.65 -23.83 -1.15
CA GLU A 45 3.73 -23.00 -0.35
C GLU A 45 4.41 -21.75 0.19
N GLN A 46 5.65 -21.87 0.66
CA GLN A 46 6.43 -20.74 1.13
C GLN A 46 6.62 -19.68 0.03
N ARG A 47 6.97 -20.11 -1.20
CA ARG A 47 7.05 -19.21 -2.36
C ARG A 47 5.69 -18.60 -2.70
N HIS A 48 4.62 -19.38 -2.62
CA HIS A 48 3.26 -18.90 -2.85
C HIS A 48 2.87 -17.80 -1.85
N ILE A 49 3.12 -18.03 -0.55
CA ILE A 49 2.86 -17.05 0.52
C ILE A 49 3.66 -15.77 0.27
N ILE A 50 4.94 -15.86 -0.11
CA ILE A 50 5.75 -14.68 -0.45
C ILE A 50 5.13 -13.91 -1.61
N LYS A 51 4.67 -14.60 -2.66
CA LYS A 51 4.00 -13.96 -3.81
C LYS A 51 2.73 -13.24 -3.38
N LEU A 52 1.91 -13.85 -2.52
CA LEU A 52 0.71 -13.20 -1.96
C LEU A 52 1.06 -11.98 -1.12
N CYS A 53 2.10 -12.05 -0.29
CA CYS A 53 2.55 -10.92 0.53
C CYS A 53 2.95 -9.72 -0.34
N LYS A 54 3.71 -9.95 -1.41
CA LYS A 54 4.06 -8.92 -2.40
C LYS A 54 2.83 -8.30 -3.05
N GLN A 55 1.85 -9.12 -3.43
CA GLN A 55 0.61 -8.64 -4.05
C GLN A 55 -0.22 -7.78 -3.08
N ARG A 56 -0.33 -8.20 -1.81
CA ARG A 56 -1.02 -7.44 -0.76
C ARG A 56 -0.33 -6.09 -0.51
N TYR A 57 1.00 -6.10 -0.42
CA TYR A 57 1.81 -4.90 -0.25
C TYR A 57 1.60 -3.90 -1.40
N TYR A 58 1.65 -4.39 -2.64
CA TYR A 58 1.41 -3.55 -3.82
C TYR A 58 0.00 -2.93 -3.83
N ARG A 59 -1.03 -3.73 -3.51
CA ARG A 59 -2.41 -3.24 -3.40
C ARG A 59 -2.57 -2.17 -2.32
N GLN A 60 -1.94 -2.36 -1.16
CA GLN A 60 -1.97 -1.38 -0.07
C GLN A 60 -1.30 -0.06 -0.50
N GLN A 61 -0.13 -0.12 -1.14
CA GLN A 61 0.56 1.07 -1.65
C GLN A 61 -0.25 1.82 -2.71
N LEU A 62 -0.89 1.12 -3.66
CA LEU A 62 -1.75 1.75 -4.65
C LEU A 62 -2.94 2.46 -4.01
N ALA A 63 -3.59 1.82 -3.03
CA ALA A 63 -4.70 2.43 -2.30
C ALA A 63 -4.26 3.71 -1.57
N LEU A 64 -3.11 3.67 -0.88
CA LEU A 64 -2.54 4.84 -0.20
C LEU A 64 -2.19 5.97 -1.19
N ARG A 65 -1.64 5.64 -2.36
CA ARG A 65 -1.33 6.62 -3.41
C ARG A 65 -2.59 7.29 -3.95
N ASN A 66 -3.66 6.51 -4.18
CA ASN A 66 -4.93 7.04 -4.66
C ASN A 66 -5.60 7.95 -3.61
N GLN A 67 -5.54 7.59 -2.33
CA GLN A 67 -6.03 8.44 -1.23
C GLN A 67 -5.29 9.77 -1.17
N LYS A 68 -3.94 9.75 -1.21
CA LYS A 68 -3.12 10.97 -1.22
C LYS A 68 -3.41 11.85 -2.44
N ARG A 69 -3.63 11.26 -3.61
CA ARG A 69 -4.01 12.01 -4.81
C ARG A 69 -5.37 12.69 -4.66
N ASN A 70 -6.35 12.00 -4.06
CA ASN A 70 -7.68 12.56 -3.84
C ASN A 70 -7.66 13.73 -2.84
N GLN A 71 -6.85 13.64 -1.77
CA GLN A 71 -6.65 14.72 -0.80
C GLN A 71 -5.97 15.96 -1.41
N LYS A 72 -5.07 15.79 -2.38
CA LYS A 72 -4.41 16.92 -3.06
C LYS A 72 -5.31 17.66 -4.05
N ASN A 73 -6.37 17.02 -4.53
CA ASN A 73 -7.31 17.61 -5.49
C ASN A 73 -8.46 18.39 -4.81
N SER A 74 -8.60 18.31 -3.48
CA SER A 74 -9.50 19.21 -2.74
C SER A 74 -8.77 20.52 -2.44
N ILE A 75 -8.67 21.39 -3.44
CA ILE A 75 -8.41 22.81 -3.21
C ILE A 75 -9.67 23.36 -2.55
N PRO A 76 -9.62 23.98 -1.35
CA PRO A 76 -10.77 24.72 -0.85
C PRO A 76 -10.97 25.91 -1.78
N ILE A 77 -12.12 25.95 -2.45
CA ILE A 77 -12.59 27.16 -3.14
C ILE A 77 -12.90 28.16 -2.01
N THR A 78 -11.90 28.92 -1.59
CA THR A 78 -12.15 30.14 -0.82
C THR A 78 -12.81 31.12 -1.77
N GLN A 79 -14.11 31.32 -1.58
CA GLN A 79 -14.86 32.44 -2.12
C GLN A 79 -14.08 33.71 -1.75
N VAL A 80 -13.69 34.49 -2.76
CA VAL A 80 -13.32 35.89 -2.53
C VAL A 80 -14.13 36.72 -3.50
N GLU A 81 -14.75 37.73 -2.91
CA GLU A 81 -15.87 38.54 -3.34
C GLU A 81 -15.64 39.38 -4.61
N GLU A 82 -16.73 39.64 -5.32
CA GLU A 82 -16.85 40.66 -6.35
C GLU A 82 -16.76 42.06 -5.70
N GLU A 83 -15.59 42.69 -5.72
CA GLU A 83 -15.36 44.13 -5.47
C GLU A 83 -13.98 44.44 -6.12
N GLU A 84 -13.75 45.36 -7.05
CA GLU A 84 -14.46 46.52 -7.54
C GLU A 84 -14.09 46.70 -9.03
N LEU A 85 -15.10 47.03 -9.85
CA LEU A 85 -14.87 47.49 -11.22
C LEU A 85 -14.38 48.95 -11.16
N PRO A 86 -13.17 49.31 -11.63
CA PRO A 86 -12.78 50.71 -11.66
C PRO A 86 -13.71 51.49 -12.61
N PRO A 87 -14.15 52.70 -12.20
CA PRO A 87 -15.17 53.46 -12.92
C PRO A 87 -14.67 53.85 -14.31
N GLN A 88 -15.63 53.84 -15.23
CA GLN A 88 -15.52 54.18 -16.64
C GLN A 88 -14.56 55.36 -16.88
N GLY A 89 -13.42 55.06 -17.50
CA GLY A 89 -12.58 56.08 -18.11
C GLY A 89 -13.21 56.53 -19.42
N SER A 90 -13.94 57.65 -19.37
CA SER A 90 -14.41 58.36 -20.56
C SER A 90 -13.22 58.91 -21.36
N LEU A 91 -13.12 58.51 -22.62
CA LEU A 91 -12.43 59.22 -23.69
C LEU A 91 -13.34 59.00 -24.90
N PHE A 92 -14.17 59.95 -25.29
CA PHE A 92 -13.79 60.94 -26.31
C PHE A 92 -12.65 60.46 -27.22
#